data_AF-A0A2G6NC29-F1
#
_entry.id   AF-A0A2G6NC29-F1
#
_cell.length_a   1.000
_cell.length_b   1.000
_cell.length_c   1.000
_cell.angle_alpha   90.00
_cell.angle_beta   90.00
_cell.angle_gamma   90.00
#
_symmetry.space_group_name_H-M   'P 1'
#
loop_
_entity.id
_entity.type
_entity.pdbx_description
1 polymer ?
#
loop_
_entity_poly.entity_id
_entity_poly.type
_entity_poly.pdbx_seq_one_letter_code
_entity_poly.pdbx_strand_id
1 'polypeptide(L)'
;MDFNWEYRTPYATRAIYSRPWGVEQYDLAPDLHQQSGMTCTDCHTTGFHGQPPPVKLSCLDCHEPGNESRIRLLGLHLDTTTRVLRLHNGDEREVPQLEHPAHKKFADQVACQVCHAQWSFNDAPTYLMRSASEDIDHWARLTVQGSSEVEILLENNLYSDDDDLEPVMRDSLSKTTLPGVWYKGFGQRRWEQLLIRRDTDGIIKVFRPILDLHLSAVTQDNTVLFDTLAGTGPTELPYTPHTTGHAGMFFMDRFRHLVTTPAKTP
;
A
#
# COMPACT_ATOMS: atom_id res chain seq x y z
N MET A 1 13.30 3.17 -16.89
CA MET A 1 13.53 1.71 -16.88
C MET A 1 13.45 1.24 -15.46
N ASP A 2 12.58 0.27 -15.19
CA ASP A 2 12.42 -0.36 -13.87
C ASP A 2 13.53 -1.39 -13.61
N PHE A 3 13.77 -1.74 -12.35
CA PHE A 3 14.80 -2.71 -11.99
C PHE A 3 14.50 -4.13 -12.50
N ASN A 4 15.55 -4.96 -12.54
CA ASN A 4 15.49 -6.36 -12.95
C ASN A 4 14.44 -7.14 -12.13
N TRP A 5 13.90 -8.23 -12.68
CA TRP A 5 12.84 -9.04 -12.06
C TRP A 5 13.17 -9.51 -10.63
N GLU A 6 14.46 -9.71 -10.33
CA GLU A 6 14.99 -10.08 -9.01
C GLU A 6 14.81 -8.99 -7.93
N TYR A 7 14.52 -7.75 -8.32
CA TYR A 7 14.21 -6.65 -7.40
C TYR A 7 12.72 -6.32 -7.36
N ARG A 8 11.90 -7.10 -8.08
CA ARG A 8 10.45 -7.01 -8.05
C ARG A 8 9.97 -7.97 -6.99
N THR A 9 10.11 -7.51 -5.76
CA THR A 9 9.61 -8.24 -4.61
C THR A 9 8.21 -7.78 -4.26
N PRO A 10 7.48 -8.66 -3.57
CA PRO A 10 7.77 -10.03 -3.20
C PRO A 10 7.51 -11.02 -4.34
N TYR A 11 8.37 -12.02 -4.36
CA TYR A 11 8.24 -13.20 -5.21
C TYR A 11 6.92 -13.91 -4.94
N ALA A 12 6.11 -14.14 -5.99
CA ALA A 12 4.96 -15.01 -5.91
C ALA A 12 5.43 -16.45 -5.60
N THR A 13 5.26 -16.89 -4.35
CA THR A 13 5.77 -18.21 -3.95
C THR A 13 4.76 -19.34 -4.18
N ARG A 14 3.47 -19.07 -4.36
CA ARG A 14 2.44 -20.13 -4.44
C ARG A 14 1.21 -19.70 -5.26
N ALA A 15 1.09 -20.25 -6.46
CA ALA A 15 -0.10 -20.31 -7.35
C ALA A 15 -0.14 -19.37 -8.59
N ILE A 16 -0.83 -19.90 -9.60
CA ILE A 16 -1.15 -19.33 -10.92
C ILE A 16 -2.64 -18.90 -10.84
N TYR A 17 -3.01 -17.69 -11.30
CA TYR A 17 -4.36 -17.01 -11.32
C TYR A 17 -4.80 -16.25 -10.04
N SER A 18 -5.60 -15.16 -10.00
CA SER A 18 -6.31 -14.23 -10.93
C SER A 18 -6.18 -12.78 -10.36
N ARG A 19 -6.03 -11.74 -11.21
CA ARG A 19 -5.51 -10.40 -10.82
C ARG A 19 -6.43 -9.18 -11.11
N PRO A 20 -7.48 -8.95 -10.31
CA PRO A 20 -8.34 -7.76 -10.44
C PRO A 20 -7.90 -6.59 -9.54
N TRP A 21 -6.65 -6.11 -9.72
CA TRP A 21 -5.94 -4.90 -9.19
C TRP A 21 -4.77 -5.15 -8.20
N GLY A 22 -3.53 -5.29 -8.72
CA GLY A 22 -2.29 -5.23 -7.92
C GLY A 22 -1.00 -5.45 -8.75
N VAL A 23 0.14 -4.90 -8.32
CA VAL A 23 1.46 -5.42 -8.73
C VAL A 23 1.98 -6.25 -7.58
N GLU A 24 1.33 -7.40 -7.43
CA GLU A 24 1.63 -8.49 -6.50
C GLU A 24 1.11 -8.25 -5.06
N GLN A 25 0.27 -9.17 -4.58
CA GLN A 25 -0.22 -9.19 -3.20
C GLN A 25 0.96 -9.46 -2.27
N TYR A 26 1.23 -8.50 -1.41
CA TYR A 26 2.52 -8.39 -0.77
C TYR A 26 2.56 -9.00 0.62
N ASP A 27 2.88 -10.29 0.71
CA ASP A 27 3.35 -10.87 1.97
C ASP A 27 4.81 -11.28 1.79
N LEU A 28 5.76 -10.33 1.93
CA LEU A 28 7.16 -10.72 2.24
C LEU A 28 7.17 -11.64 3.47
N ALA A 29 6.30 -11.32 4.43
CA ALA A 29 5.87 -12.18 5.52
C ALA A 29 4.43 -11.81 5.88
N PRO A 30 3.58 -12.78 6.25
CA PRO A 30 2.24 -12.49 6.75
C PRO A 30 2.34 -11.64 8.01
N ASP A 31 1.45 -10.65 8.15
CA ASP A 31 1.42 -9.82 9.36
C ASP A 31 0.85 -10.58 10.56
N LEU A 32 1.02 -10.08 11.79
CA LEU A 32 0.54 -10.77 13.00
C LEU A 32 -0.98 -10.96 13.04
N HIS A 33 -1.76 -10.09 12.38
CA HIS A 33 -3.21 -10.24 12.29
C HIS A 33 -3.55 -11.42 11.38
N GLN A 34 -2.92 -11.49 10.21
CA GLN A 34 -3.07 -12.60 9.26
C GLN A 34 -2.59 -13.92 9.86
N GLN A 35 -1.45 -13.93 10.57
CA GLN A 35 -0.98 -15.12 11.31
C GLN A 35 -1.97 -15.56 12.39
N SER A 36 -2.73 -14.62 12.96
CA SER A 36 -3.80 -14.91 13.92
C SER A 36 -5.11 -15.36 13.24
N GLY A 37 -5.15 -15.44 11.90
CA GLY A 37 -6.30 -15.87 11.11
C GLY A 37 -7.20 -14.74 10.61
N MET A 38 -6.82 -13.48 10.82
CA MET A 38 -7.58 -12.34 10.29
C MET A 38 -7.41 -12.20 8.78
N THR A 39 -8.42 -11.62 8.16
CA THR A 39 -8.52 -11.32 6.74
C THR A 39 -8.83 -9.83 6.56
N CYS A 40 -8.74 -9.34 5.32
CA CYS A 40 -9.03 -7.94 5.02
C CYS A 40 -10.42 -7.51 5.52
N THR A 41 -11.42 -8.41 5.45
CA THR A 41 -12.81 -8.13 5.83
C THR A 41 -13.03 -8.01 7.33
N ASP A 42 -12.12 -8.51 8.16
CA ASP A 42 -12.20 -8.38 9.62
C ASP A 42 -11.97 -6.92 10.07
N CYS A 43 -11.18 -6.16 9.31
CA CYS A 43 -11.02 -4.71 9.51
C CYS A 43 -11.90 -3.89 8.54
N HIS A 44 -12.06 -4.35 7.31
CA HIS A 44 -12.82 -3.66 6.26
C HIS A 44 -14.21 -4.28 6.08
N THR A 45 -15.09 -4.07 7.07
CA THR A 45 -16.45 -4.66 7.09
C THR A 45 -17.38 -4.13 5.99
N THR A 46 -17.10 -2.94 5.46
CA THR A 46 -17.80 -2.35 4.32
C THR A 46 -16.83 -1.48 3.52
N GLY A 47 -16.87 -1.57 2.19
CA GLY A 47 -16.00 -0.80 1.30
C GLY A 47 -14.79 -1.58 0.78
N PHE A 48 -15.04 -2.48 -0.16
CA PHE A 48 -14.08 -2.77 -1.23
C PHE A 48 -14.48 -1.90 -2.42
N HIS A 49 -13.51 -1.42 -3.22
CA HIS A 49 -13.69 -0.54 -4.39
C HIS A 49 -13.83 0.98 -4.12
N GLY A 50 -12.88 1.57 -3.41
CA GLY A 50 -12.67 3.04 -3.43
C GLY A 50 -13.69 3.87 -2.65
N GLN A 51 -14.58 3.23 -1.89
CA GLN A 51 -15.40 3.91 -0.89
C GLN A 51 -14.63 3.94 0.44
N PRO A 52 -14.50 5.09 1.11
CA PRO A 52 -13.92 5.14 2.44
C PRO A 52 -14.77 4.26 3.37
N PRO A 53 -14.16 3.45 4.24
CA PRO A 53 -14.92 2.70 5.22
C PRO A 53 -15.74 3.69 6.07
N PRO A 54 -16.99 3.38 6.41
CA PRO A 54 -17.86 4.28 7.18
C PRO A 54 -17.30 4.57 8.57
N VAL A 55 -16.37 3.75 9.05
CA VAL A 55 -15.63 3.95 10.30
C VAL A 55 -14.14 3.81 10.01
N LYS A 56 -13.38 4.85 10.35
CA LYS A 56 -11.91 4.79 10.34
C LYS A 56 -11.45 4.04 11.60
N LEU A 57 -11.08 2.78 11.43
CA LEU A 57 -10.50 1.98 12.51
C LEU A 57 -9.06 2.41 12.81
N SER A 58 -8.70 2.27 14.07
CA SER A 58 -7.37 2.49 14.62
C SER A 58 -6.95 1.30 15.48
N CYS A 59 -5.65 1.21 15.79
CA CYS A 59 -5.12 0.16 16.67
C CYS A 59 -5.81 0.18 18.05
N LEU A 60 -6.11 1.37 18.56
CA LEU A 60 -6.67 1.56 19.90
C LEU A 60 -8.12 1.05 19.99
N ASP A 61 -8.84 0.94 18.87
CA ASP A 61 -10.21 0.44 18.92
C ASP A 61 -10.31 -1.04 19.33
N CYS A 62 -9.26 -1.83 19.10
CA CYS A 62 -9.16 -3.20 19.60
C CYS A 62 -8.26 -3.29 20.85
N HIS A 63 -7.13 -2.59 20.85
CA HIS A 63 -6.07 -2.79 21.82
C HIS A 63 -6.15 -1.91 23.09
N GLU A 64 -6.96 -0.83 23.10
CA GLU A 64 -7.05 0.08 24.27
C GLU A 64 -8.21 -0.31 25.23
N PRO A 65 -7.92 -0.56 26.52
CA PRO A 65 -8.94 -0.76 27.55
C PRO A 65 -9.97 0.39 27.62
N GLY A 66 -11.26 0.07 27.66
CA GLY A 66 -12.35 1.05 27.80
C GLY A 66 -12.97 1.61 26.50
N ASN A 67 -12.43 1.33 25.32
CA ASN A 67 -13.01 1.76 24.03
C ASN A 67 -14.11 0.80 23.48
N GLU A 68 -14.80 0.08 24.37
CA GLU A 68 -15.78 -0.97 24.00
C GLU A 68 -17.07 -0.40 23.38
N SER A 69 -17.35 0.88 23.64
CA SER A 69 -18.53 1.55 23.10
C SER A 69 -18.50 1.74 21.59
N ARG A 70 -17.33 1.62 20.95
CA ARG A 70 -17.20 1.84 19.50
C ARG A 70 -17.41 0.60 18.65
N ILE A 71 -17.26 -0.62 19.17
CA ILE A 71 -17.17 -1.80 18.30
C ILE A 71 -17.92 -3.03 18.83
N ARG A 72 -19.25 -3.01 18.69
CA ARG A 72 -20.02 -4.26 18.48
C ARG A 72 -19.99 -4.71 17.01
N LEU A 73 -19.55 -3.84 16.10
CA LEU A 73 -19.56 -4.04 14.65
C LEU A 73 -18.43 -4.93 14.12
N LEU A 74 -17.34 -5.13 14.87
CA LEU A 74 -16.25 -6.05 14.48
C LEU A 74 -16.24 -7.35 15.31
N GLY A 75 -17.30 -7.65 16.08
CA GLY A 75 -17.31 -8.85 16.91
C GLY A 75 -16.37 -8.81 18.12
N LEU A 76 -15.88 -7.62 18.52
CA LEU A 76 -15.11 -7.44 19.75
C LEU A 76 -16.02 -7.51 20.98
N HIS A 77 -15.65 -8.33 21.96
CA HIS A 77 -16.37 -8.47 23.22
C HIS A 77 -15.41 -8.83 24.36
N LEU A 78 -15.90 -8.72 25.60
CA LEU A 78 -15.18 -9.17 26.79
C LEU A 78 -15.62 -10.59 27.15
N ASP A 79 -14.66 -11.49 27.30
CA ASP A 79 -14.86 -12.79 27.96
C ASP A 79 -14.20 -12.74 29.34
N THR A 80 -15.03 -12.61 30.38
CA THR A 80 -14.64 -12.39 31.78
C THR A 80 -13.76 -11.14 32.00
N THR A 81 -12.48 -11.22 31.63
CA THR A 81 -11.44 -10.20 31.80
C THR A 81 -10.58 -10.02 30.56
N THR A 82 -10.66 -10.93 29.59
CA THR A 82 -9.90 -10.88 28.34
C THR A 82 -10.76 -10.32 27.22
N ARG A 83 -10.09 -9.68 26.26
CA ARG A 83 -10.74 -9.14 25.07
C ARG A 83 -10.69 -10.17 23.97
N VAL A 84 -11.84 -10.46 23.40
CA VAL A 84 -11.98 -11.48 22.36
C VAL A 84 -12.58 -10.85 21.12
N LEU A 85 -11.90 -11.04 19.99
CA LEU A 85 -12.37 -10.67 18.67
C LEU A 85 -12.97 -11.91 18.00
N ARG A 86 -14.22 -11.82 17.58
CA ARG A 86 -14.85 -12.80 16.69
C ARG A 86 -14.56 -12.44 15.24
N LEU A 87 -13.81 -13.30 14.57
CA LEU A 87 -13.44 -13.18 13.16
C LEU A 87 -14.63 -13.50 12.24
N HIS A 88 -14.52 -13.09 10.98
CA HIS A 88 -15.54 -13.31 9.95
C HIS A 88 -15.80 -14.80 9.67
N ASN A 89 -14.78 -15.65 9.82
CA ASN A 89 -14.93 -17.11 9.70
C ASN A 89 -15.62 -17.75 10.91
N GLY A 90 -15.96 -16.97 11.94
CA GLY A 90 -16.61 -17.43 13.17
C GLY A 90 -15.64 -17.81 14.30
N ASP A 91 -14.34 -17.85 14.04
CA ASP A 91 -13.32 -18.11 15.05
C ASP A 91 -13.22 -16.95 16.05
N GLU A 92 -12.75 -17.26 17.24
CA GLU A 92 -12.45 -16.26 18.27
C GLU A 92 -10.96 -16.20 18.57
N ARG A 93 -10.45 -14.99 18.79
CA ARG A 93 -9.05 -14.73 19.13
C ARG A 93 -8.96 -13.72 20.26
N GLU A 94 -8.07 -13.99 21.20
CA GLU A 94 -7.73 -13.02 22.24
C GLU A 94 -6.98 -11.83 21.62
N VAL A 95 -7.35 -10.61 22.01
CA VAL A 95 -6.72 -9.37 21.57
C VAL A 95 -5.61 -8.99 22.56
N PRO A 96 -4.35 -8.91 22.12
CA PRO A 96 -3.24 -8.50 22.98
C PRO A 96 -3.44 -7.10 23.57
N GLN A 97 -3.05 -6.91 24.83
CA GLN A 97 -3.13 -5.64 25.53
C GLN A 97 -1.85 -4.79 25.38
N LEU A 98 -2.00 -3.47 25.46
CA LEU A 98 -0.89 -2.51 25.36
C LEU A 98 -0.08 -2.41 26.65
N GLU A 99 0.73 -3.42 26.95
CA GLU A 99 1.44 -3.50 28.24
C GLU A 99 2.74 -2.70 28.30
N HIS A 100 3.43 -2.55 27.17
CA HIS A 100 4.76 -1.93 27.17
C HIS A 100 4.69 -0.41 27.52
N PRO A 101 5.53 0.11 28.44
CA PRO A 101 5.48 1.52 28.87
C PRO A 101 5.63 2.56 27.76
N ALA A 102 6.21 2.16 26.62
CA ALA A 102 6.32 3.01 25.43
C ALA A 102 4.95 3.49 24.91
N HIS A 103 3.90 2.66 25.02
CA HIS A 103 2.56 3.04 24.60
C HIS A 103 2.08 4.29 25.35
N LYS A 104 2.32 4.35 26.66
CA LYS A 104 1.99 5.52 27.48
C LYS A 104 2.95 6.68 27.23
N LYS A 105 4.26 6.41 27.13
CA LYS A 105 5.29 7.45 26.99
C LYS A 105 5.18 8.22 25.67
N PHE A 106 4.75 7.56 24.59
CA PHE A 106 4.75 8.12 23.24
C PHE A 106 3.36 8.18 22.59
N ALA A 107 2.28 7.94 23.33
CA ALA A 107 0.89 7.90 22.84
C ALA A 107 0.56 9.06 21.87
N ASP A 108 0.90 10.28 22.28
CA ASP A 108 0.56 11.52 21.55
C ASP A 108 1.70 12.02 20.64
N GLN A 109 2.68 11.16 20.34
CA GLN A 109 3.86 11.56 19.57
C GLN A 109 4.19 10.61 18.42
N VAL A 110 3.87 9.33 18.56
CA VAL A 110 4.32 8.28 17.63
C VAL A 110 3.17 7.32 17.37
N ALA A 111 2.78 7.17 16.10
CA ALA A 111 1.80 6.20 15.70
C ALA A 111 2.35 4.77 15.84
N CYS A 112 1.50 3.80 16.21
CA CYS A 112 1.90 2.41 16.49
C CYS A 112 2.75 1.78 15.37
N GLN A 113 2.40 2.05 14.11
CA GLN A 113 3.09 1.46 12.96
C GLN A 113 4.56 1.90 12.83
N VAL A 114 4.97 3.03 13.42
CA VAL A 114 6.39 3.42 13.44
C VAL A 114 7.24 2.36 14.15
N CYS A 115 6.71 1.78 15.23
CA CYS A 115 7.36 0.72 16.00
C CYS A 115 7.06 -0.67 15.44
N HIS A 116 5.83 -0.90 15.00
CA HIS A 116 5.30 -2.24 14.72
C HIS A 116 5.37 -2.65 13.25
N ALA A 117 5.41 -1.73 12.29
CA ALA A 117 5.57 -2.10 10.89
C ALA A 117 6.93 -2.77 10.70
N GLN A 118 6.93 -3.94 10.05
CA GLN A 118 8.16 -4.66 9.74
C GLN A 118 8.87 -4.08 8.51
N TRP A 119 8.11 -3.59 7.53
CA TRP A 119 8.61 -3.00 6.28
C TRP A 119 7.51 -2.16 5.62
N SER A 120 7.83 -1.33 4.62
CA SER A 120 6.82 -0.59 3.84
C SER A 120 7.37 -0.18 2.49
N PHE A 121 6.53 -0.20 1.46
CA PHE A 121 6.92 0.19 0.10
C PHE A 121 7.33 1.66 0.00
N ASN A 122 8.54 1.89 -0.46
CA ASN A 122 9.09 3.20 -0.79
C ASN A 122 9.48 3.29 -2.27
N ASP A 123 8.72 2.64 -3.13
CA ASP A 123 8.97 2.70 -4.58
C ASP A 123 8.83 4.15 -5.05
N ALA A 124 9.88 4.69 -5.65
CA ALA A 124 9.95 6.09 -6.06
C ALA A 124 11.10 6.38 -7.03
N PRO A 125 10.96 7.37 -7.91
CA PRO A 125 9.70 7.97 -8.33
C PRO A 125 8.83 6.95 -9.09
N THR A 126 7.53 7.22 -9.21
CA THR A 126 6.61 6.46 -10.06
C THR A 126 6.47 7.16 -11.41
N TYR A 127 6.82 6.45 -12.48
CA TYR A 127 6.63 6.92 -13.86
C TYR A 127 5.36 6.32 -14.44
N LEU A 128 4.47 7.18 -14.95
CA LEU A 128 3.29 6.80 -15.70
C LEU A 128 3.46 7.26 -17.14
N MET A 129 3.46 6.32 -18.08
CA MET A 129 3.68 6.58 -19.50
C MET A 129 2.41 6.22 -20.27
N ARG A 130 1.79 7.19 -20.95
CA ARG A 130 0.73 6.91 -21.90
C ARG A 130 1.32 6.65 -23.29
N SER A 131 1.08 5.49 -23.89
CA SER A 131 1.47 5.20 -25.27
C SER A 131 0.34 4.53 -26.03
N ALA A 132 0.12 4.97 -27.27
CA ALA A 132 -0.76 4.31 -28.24
C ALA A 132 0.04 3.55 -29.32
N SER A 133 1.34 3.35 -29.09
CA SER A 133 2.19 2.55 -29.98
C SER A 133 1.89 1.06 -29.83
N GLU A 134 1.98 0.34 -30.93
CA GLU A 134 1.92 -1.13 -30.97
C GLU A 134 3.27 -1.77 -30.54
N ASP A 135 4.36 -0.99 -30.49
CA ASP A 135 5.64 -1.45 -29.94
C ASP A 135 5.53 -1.58 -28.43
N ILE A 136 5.37 -2.81 -27.96
CA ILE A 136 5.26 -3.16 -26.54
C ILE A 136 6.39 -4.06 -26.03
N ASP A 137 7.36 -4.41 -26.88
CA ASP A 137 8.44 -5.36 -26.56
C ASP A 137 9.23 -4.93 -25.31
N HIS A 138 9.37 -3.62 -25.12
CA HIS A 138 10.04 -3.04 -23.96
C HIS A 138 9.32 -3.31 -22.62
N TRP A 139 8.04 -3.69 -22.66
CA TRP A 139 7.24 -4.11 -21.51
C TRP A 139 7.25 -5.62 -21.26
N ALA A 140 7.95 -6.42 -22.06
CA ALA A 140 7.99 -7.88 -21.91
C ALA A 140 8.29 -8.31 -20.47
N ARG A 141 9.16 -7.57 -19.77
CA ARG A 141 9.45 -7.90 -18.38
C ARG A 141 8.35 -7.41 -17.43
N LEU A 142 7.63 -6.35 -17.74
CA LEU A 142 6.76 -5.57 -16.84
C LEU A 142 5.27 -5.76 -17.15
N THR A 143 4.80 -6.96 -17.45
CA THR A 143 3.37 -7.17 -17.78
C THR A 143 2.43 -6.87 -16.61
N VAL A 144 2.91 -7.05 -15.37
CA VAL A 144 2.15 -6.83 -14.15
C VAL A 144 2.29 -5.39 -13.66
N GLN A 145 1.26 -4.56 -13.89
CA GLN A 145 1.32 -3.11 -13.60
C GLN A 145 0.17 -2.61 -12.71
N GLY A 146 -0.60 -3.51 -12.12
CA GLY A 146 -1.70 -3.16 -11.21
C GLY A 146 -2.97 -2.73 -11.94
N SER A 147 -3.03 -2.99 -13.24
CA SER A 147 -4.22 -2.88 -14.06
C SER A 147 -4.42 -4.20 -14.80
N SER A 148 -5.56 -4.86 -14.60
CA SER A 148 -5.89 -6.10 -15.31
C SER A 148 -6.00 -5.87 -16.82
N GLU A 149 -6.44 -4.68 -17.24
CA GLU A 149 -6.54 -4.30 -18.65
C GLU A 149 -5.15 -4.20 -19.30
N VAL A 150 -4.19 -3.58 -18.61
CA VAL A 150 -2.79 -3.49 -19.07
C VAL A 150 -2.14 -4.87 -19.12
N GLU A 151 -2.38 -5.69 -18.09
CA GLU A 151 -1.83 -7.04 -18.03
C GLU A 151 -2.40 -7.92 -19.14
N ILE A 152 -3.71 -7.91 -19.39
CA ILE A 152 -4.33 -8.67 -20.49
C ILE A 152 -3.75 -8.24 -21.83
N LEU A 153 -3.63 -6.93 -22.09
CA LEU A 153 -3.05 -6.41 -23.32
C LEU A 153 -1.61 -6.91 -23.52
N LEU A 154 -0.77 -6.74 -22.48
CA LEU A 154 0.64 -7.10 -22.56
C LEU A 154 0.84 -8.61 -22.69
N GLU A 155 0.15 -9.43 -21.88
CA GLU A 155 0.25 -10.89 -21.96
C GLU A 155 -0.24 -11.43 -23.31
N ASN A 156 -1.33 -10.87 -23.87
CA ASN A 156 -1.83 -11.26 -25.19
C ASN A 156 -0.78 -10.98 -26.27
N ASN A 157 -0.40 -9.73 -26.42
CA ASN A 157 0.42 -9.28 -27.56
C ASN A 157 1.91 -9.70 -27.44
N LEU A 158 2.38 -10.09 -26.25
CA LEU A 158 3.76 -10.56 -26.08
C LEU A 158 3.89 -12.09 -26.12
N TYR A 159 2.84 -12.83 -25.73
CA TYR A 159 2.96 -14.25 -25.43
C TYR A 159 1.84 -15.14 -25.99
N SER A 160 0.75 -14.58 -26.52
CA SER A 160 -0.29 -15.37 -27.18
C SER A 160 -0.01 -15.53 -28.68
N ASP A 161 -0.60 -16.58 -29.27
CA ASP A 161 -0.68 -16.76 -30.73
C ASP A 161 -1.96 -16.12 -31.33
N ASP A 162 -2.80 -15.50 -30.49
CA ASP A 162 -4.01 -14.79 -30.89
C ASP A 162 -3.71 -13.46 -31.61
N ASP A 163 -4.71 -12.86 -32.27
CA ASP A 163 -4.57 -11.54 -32.87
C ASP A 163 -4.18 -10.48 -31.83
N ASP A 164 -3.29 -9.55 -32.24
CA ASP A 164 -2.87 -8.44 -31.38
C ASP A 164 -4.06 -7.57 -31.00
N LEU A 165 -4.17 -7.29 -29.70
CA LEU A 165 -5.12 -6.33 -29.16
C LEU A 165 -4.62 -4.90 -29.41
N GLU A 166 -5.53 -4.02 -29.81
CA GLU A 166 -5.20 -2.59 -29.97
C GLU A 166 -4.80 -1.97 -28.61
N PRO A 167 -3.81 -1.05 -28.58
CA PRO A 167 -3.40 -0.36 -27.37
C PRO A 167 -4.44 0.71 -26.97
N VAL A 168 -5.57 0.26 -26.44
CA VAL A 168 -6.66 1.09 -25.92
C VAL A 168 -6.85 0.86 -24.42
N MET A 169 -7.31 1.88 -23.70
CA MET A 169 -7.59 1.76 -22.28
C MET A 169 -8.87 2.51 -21.90
N ARG A 170 -9.67 1.92 -21.00
CA ARG A 170 -10.84 2.59 -20.42
C ARG A 170 -10.42 3.67 -19.43
N ASP A 171 -10.79 4.91 -19.71
CA ASP A 171 -10.69 5.98 -18.72
C ASP A 171 -11.67 5.71 -17.56
N SER A 172 -11.11 5.51 -16.37
CA SER A 172 -11.89 5.21 -15.17
C SER A 172 -12.81 6.36 -14.73
N LEU A 173 -12.55 7.60 -15.16
CA LEU A 173 -13.36 8.77 -14.84
C LEU A 173 -14.53 8.92 -15.81
N SER A 174 -14.25 9.05 -17.12
CA SER A 174 -15.28 9.20 -18.15
C SER A 174 -16.01 7.90 -18.51
N LYS A 175 -15.43 6.75 -18.13
CA LYS A 175 -15.86 5.39 -18.52
C LYS A 175 -15.74 5.09 -20.01
N THR A 176 -15.14 5.97 -20.79
CA THR A 176 -14.93 5.84 -22.23
C THR A 176 -13.61 5.12 -22.52
N THR A 177 -13.62 4.22 -23.50
CA THR A 177 -12.39 3.62 -24.04
C THR A 177 -11.72 4.59 -24.99
N LEU A 178 -10.44 4.86 -24.77
CA LEU A 178 -9.65 5.79 -25.57
C LEU A 178 -8.41 5.09 -26.11
N PRO A 179 -7.88 5.48 -27.29
CA PRO A 179 -6.56 5.08 -27.73
C PRO A 179 -5.52 5.42 -26.68
N GLY A 180 -4.50 4.58 -26.57
CA GLY A 180 -3.39 4.73 -25.64
C GLY A 180 -3.62 4.08 -24.28
N VAL A 181 -2.57 3.45 -23.79
CA VAL A 181 -2.53 2.69 -22.54
C VAL A 181 -1.58 3.38 -21.56
N TRP A 182 -1.96 3.44 -20.29
CA TRP A 182 -1.10 3.94 -19.22
C TRP A 182 -0.27 2.81 -18.64
N TYR A 183 1.03 2.85 -18.93
CA TYR A 183 2.02 1.97 -18.34
C TYR A 183 2.62 2.60 -17.08
N LYS A 184 3.06 1.78 -16.14
CA LYS A 184 3.65 2.15 -14.87
C LYS A 184 5.03 1.51 -14.70
N GLY A 185 6.00 2.32 -14.34
CA GLY A 185 7.32 1.88 -13.90
C GLY A 185 7.79 2.66 -12.68
N PHE A 186 8.83 2.17 -12.03
CA PHE A 186 9.45 2.86 -10.91
C PHE A 186 10.92 3.19 -11.21
N GLY A 187 11.39 4.34 -10.71
CA GLY A 187 12.80 4.69 -10.75
C GLY A 187 13.62 3.83 -9.79
N GLN A 188 13.07 3.51 -8.62
CA GLN A 188 13.60 2.52 -7.70
C GLN A 188 12.49 1.81 -6.93
N ARG A 189 12.77 0.57 -6.52
CA ARG A 189 11.89 -0.22 -5.66
C ARG A 189 12.63 -0.56 -4.37
N ARG A 190 12.05 -0.21 -3.22
CA ARG A 190 12.64 -0.35 -1.89
C ARG A 190 11.53 -0.62 -0.87
N TRP A 191 11.85 -1.38 0.17
CA TRP A 191 10.90 -1.73 1.22
C TRP A 191 11.52 -1.82 2.63
N GLU A 192 12.85 -1.83 2.69
CA GLU A 192 13.62 -2.21 3.87
C GLU A 192 13.63 -1.12 4.95
N GLN A 193 13.64 0.15 4.52
CA GLN A 193 13.63 1.30 5.42
C GLN A 193 12.20 1.83 5.53
N LEU A 194 11.73 2.17 6.72
CA LEU A 194 10.45 2.87 6.85
C LEU A 194 10.70 4.36 6.73
N LEU A 195 10.08 5.03 5.75
CA LEU A 195 10.05 6.49 5.74
C LEU A 195 9.16 6.95 6.88
N ILE A 196 9.73 7.71 7.81
CA ILE A 196 8.99 8.22 8.96
C ILE A 196 9.20 9.72 9.09
N ARG A 197 8.12 10.44 9.34
CA ARG A 197 8.14 11.90 9.51
C ARG A 197 7.08 12.33 10.50
N ARG A 198 7.24 13.55 11.00
CA ARG A 198 6.17 14.23 11.74
C ARG A 198 5.14 14.75 10.73
N ASP A 199 3.91 14.29 10.86
CA ASP A 199 2.78 14.71 10.03
C ASP A 199 2.24 16.08 10.50
N THR A 200 1.29 16.64 9.77
CA THR A 200 0.71 17.97 10.04
C THR A 200 -0.02 18.05 11.38
N ASP A 201 -0.46 16.91 11.92
CA ASP A 201 -1.05 16.80 13.26
C ASP A 201 0.00 16.69 14.38
N GLY A 202 1.28 16.76 14.04
CA GLY A 202 2.38 16.64 14.98
C GLY A 202 2.73 15.20 15.36
N ILE A 203 2.03 14.18 14.86
CA ILE A 203 2.33 12.77 15.16
C ILE A 203 3.36 12.22 14.18
N ILE A 204 4.34 11.47 14.68
CA ILE A 204 5.30 10.75 13.85
C ILE A 204 4.61 9.52 13.26
N LYS A 205 4.59 9.43 11.93
CA LYS A 205 3.91 8.37 11.17
C LYS A 205 4.84 7.77 10.12
N VAL A 206 4.46 6.62 9.59
CA VAL A 206 5.07 6.06 8.38
C VAL A 206 4.50 6.81 7.17
N PHE A 207 5.36 7.10 6.20
CA PHE A 207 5.03 7.82 4.96
C PHE A 207 5.33 6.93 3.75
N ARG A 208 4.68 7.24 2.63
CA ARG A 208 5.00 6.67 1.31
C ARG A 208 5.05 7.78 0.25
N PRO A 209 5.94 7.68 -0.75
CA PRO A 209 6.07 8.62 -1.86
C PRO A 209 4.96 8.44 -2.92
N ILE A 210 3.69 8.40 -2.47
CA ILE A 210 2.52 8.08 -3.31
C ILE A 210 2.30 9.12 -4.42
N LEU A 211 2.68 10.37 -4.16
CA LEU A 211 2.48 11.50 -5.08
C LEU A 211 3.79 11.88 -5.81
N ASP A 212 4.84 11.08 -5.69
CA ASP A 212 6.08 11.22 -6.47
C ASP A 212 5.86 10.68 -7.90
N LEU A 213 4.96 11.33 -8.63
CA LEU A 213 4.47 10.90 -9.94
C LEU A 213 5.11 11.73 -11.06
N HIS A 214 5.56 11.04 -12.10
CA HIS A 214 6.06 11.62 -13.33
C HIS A 214 5.25 11.10 -14.51
N LEU A 215 4.64 12.02 -15.27
CA LEU A 215 3.79 11.68 -16.41
C LEU A 215 4.52 11.96 -17.72
N SER A 216 4.51 10.98 -18.62
CA SER A 216 4.96 11.14 -20.01
C SER A 216 3.86 10.61 -20.95
N ALA A 217 3.78 11.15 -22.17
CA ALA A 217 2.84 10.65 -23.16
C ALA A 217 3.38 10.77 -24.59
N VAL A 218 3.12 9.74 -25.38
CA VAL A 218 3.40 9.70 -26.83
C VAL A 218 2.14 9.34 -27.62
N THR A 219 2.12 9.77 -28.88
CA THR A 219 1.12 9.32 -29.87
C THR A 219 1.47 7.94 -30.42
N GLN A 220 0.60 7.39 -31.28
CA GLN A 220 0.86 6.14 -32.01
C GLN A 220 2.14 6.22 -32.87
N ASP A 221 2.39 7.39 -33.48
CA ASP A 221 3.60 7.67 -34.28
C ASP A 221 4.83 8.03 -33.43
N ASN A 222 4.84 7.70 -32.13
CA ASN A 222 5.91 8.02 -31.18
C ASN A 222 6.25 9.51 -31.05
N THR A 223 5.31 10.41 -31.38
CA THR A 223 5.49 11.85 -31.15
C THR A 223 5.24 12.15 -29.67
N VAL A 224 6.22 12.77 -29.00
CA VAL A 224 6.13 13.17 -27.59
C VAL A 224 5.13 14.31 -27.44
N LEU A 225 4.07 14.08 -26.65
CA LEU A 225 3.09 15.11 -26.28
C LEU A 225 3.57 15.91 -25.06
N PHE A 226 4.11 15.20 -24.08
CA PHE A 226 4.79 15.75 -22.92
C PHE A 226 5.71 14.68 -22.33
N ASP A 227 6.73 15.12 -21.61
CA ASP A 227 7.70 14.24 -20.98
C ASP A 227 7.97 14.68 -19.54
N THR A 228 7.86 13.72 -18.62
CA THR A 228 8.28 13.80 -17.22
C THR A 228 7.62 14.98 -16.48
N LEU A 229 6.34 15.25 -16.76
CA LEU A 229 5.55 16.23 -16.02
C LEU A 229 5.41 15.77 -14.56
N ALA A 230 5.82 16.62 -13.62
CA ALA A 230 5.77 16.34 -12.19
C ALA A 230 4.89 17.36 -11.43
N GLY A 231 4.33 16.93 -10.31
CA GLY A 231 3.62 17.83 -9.39
C GLY A 231 4.57 18.75 -8.61
N THR A 232 4.05 19.89 -8.13
CA THR A 232 4.82 20.84 -7.31
C THR A 232 4.53 20.74 -5.80
N GLY A 233 3.62 19.84 -5.41
CA GLY A 233 3.21 19.64 -4.02
C GLY A 233 4.07 18.63 -3.27
N PRO A 234 3.69 18.30 -2.02
CA PRO A 234 4.28 17.19 -1.29
C PRO A 234 4.14 15.89 -2.08
N THR A 235 5.25 15.15 -2.21
CA THR A 235 5.29 13.87 -2.93
C THR A 235 4.99 12.68 -2.02
N GLU A 236 5.06 12.88 -0.71
CA GLU A 236 4.86 11.83 0.30
C GLU A 236 3.58 12.08 1.11
N LEU A 237 2.89 11.00 1.48
CA LEU A 237 1.69 11.02 2.31
C LEU A 237 1.80 10.02 3.47
N PRO A 238 1.15 10.30 4.62
CA PRO A 238 1.08 9.35 5.72
C PRO A 238 0.37 8.07 5.28
N TYR A 239 0.89 6.94 5.71
CA TYR A 239 0.46 5.61 5.30
C TYR A 239 0.45 4.65 6.50
N THR A 240 -0.52 3.72 6.51
CA THR A 240 -0.60 2.64 7.50
C THR A 240 -0.22 1.33 6.80
N PRO A 241 1.00 0.79 7.01
CA PRO A 241 1.39 -0.50 6.45
C PRO A 241 0.58 -1.66 7.02
N HIS A 242 0.20 -2.61 6.15
CA HIS A 242 -0.40 -3.88 6.53
C HIS A 242 0.69 -4.94 6.77
N THR A 243 1.67 -4.60 7.59
CA THR A 243 2.88 -5.40 7.84
C THR A 243 3.20 -5.40 9.33
N THR A 244 2.14 -5.40 10.15
CA THR A 244 2.25 -5.28 11.61
C THR A 244 2.96 -6.50 12.20
N GLY A 245 3.98 -6.25 13.00
CA GLY A 245 4.71 -7.26 13.75
C GLY A 245 5.04 -6.81 15.16
N HIS A 246 5.79 -7.63 15.89
CA HIS A 246 6.35 -7.21 17.17
C HIS A 246 7.31 -6.04 16.94
N ALA A 247 7.30 -5.07 17.86
CA ALA A 247 8.28 -4.00 17.83
C ALA A 247 9.68 -4.59 18.05
N GLY A 248 10.64 -4.25 17.17
CA GLY A 248 12.02 -4.70 17.32
C GLY A 248 12.69 -4.13 18.57
N MET A 249 13.74 -4.77 19.08
CA MET A 249 14.47 -4.33 20.28
C MET A 249 14.95 -2.86 20.19
N PHE A 250 15.24 -2.38 18.98
CA PHE A 250 15.71 -1.02 18.71
C PHE A 250 14.62 -0.11 18.13
N PHE A 251 13.34 -0.36 18.43
CA PHE A 251 12.23 0.42 17.88
C PHE A 251 12.37 1.94 18.10
N MET A 252 12.99 2.35 19.21
CA MET A 252 13.22 3.77 19.52
C MET A 252 14.20 4.43 18.54
N ASP A 253 15.18 3.70 18.01
CA ASP A 253 16.18 4.28 17.11
C ASP A 253 15.55 4.76 15.80
N ARG A 254 14.39 4.20 15.44
CA ARG A 254 13.60 4.66 14.30
C ARG A 254 13.24 6.13 14.46
N PHE A 255 12.67 6.55 15.59
CA PHE A 255 12.03 7.87 15.71
C PHE A 255 12.63 8.81 16.75
N ARG A 256 13.60 8.36 17.57
CA ARG A 256 14.17 9.20 18.64
C ARG A 256 14.71 10.55 18.15
N HIS A 257 15.20 10.61 16.91
CA HIS A 257 15.71 11.83 16.28
C HIS A 257 14.60 12.83 15.90
N LEU A 258 13.35 12.36 15.84
CA LEU A 258 12.15 13.17 15.56
C LEU A 258 11.43 13.58 16.83
N VAL A 259 11.61 12.83 17.93
CA VAL A 259 11.12 13.20 19.26
C VAL A 259 12.06 14.28 19.80
N THR A 260 11.54 15.50 20.00
CA THR A 260 12.28 16.70 20.41
C THR A 260 13.42 17.13 19.48
N THR A 261 13.06 17.77 18.36
CA THR A 261 13.82 18.94 17.87
C THR A 261 12.89 20.14 18.04
N PRO A 262 13.22 21.16 18.85
CA PRO A 262 12.45 22.40 18.84
C PRO A 262 12.44 22.95 17.42
N ALA A 263 11.28 23.38 16.93
CA ALA A 263 11.17 24.05 15.65
C ALA A 263 12.21 25.17 15.60
N LYS A 264 13.11 25.15 14.60
CA LYS A 264 13.91 26.34 14.29
C LYS A 264 12.90 27.44 13.99
N THR A 265 12.73 28.35 14.95
CA THR A 265 11.96 29.57 14.78
C THR A 265 12.68 30.40 13.71
N PRO A 266 11.96 31.06 12.77
CA PRO A 266 12.55 31.86 11.70
C PRO A 266 13.50 32.95 12.22
#